data_AF-A0A370LGU0-F1
#
_entry.id   AF-A0A370LGU0-F1
#
_cell.length_a   1.000
_cell.length_b   1.000
_cell.length_c   1.000
_cell.angle_alpha   90.00
_cell.angle_beta   90.00
_cell.angle_gamma   90.00
#
_symmetry.space_group_name_H-M   'P 1'
#
loop_
_entity.id
_entity.type
_entity.pdbx_description
1 polymer ?
#
loop_
_entity_poly.entity_id
_entity_poly.type
_entity_poly.pdbx_seq_one_letter_code
_entity_poly.pdbx_strand_id
1 'polypeptide(L)'
;MEGNEPSKVPNSVKNIVSYSAFVLVIVYLVGLINLEYKAIGLEHPFLTITDNYVLILDVIFWAIVGLFSVELFISYLKVRNSKEFLRKYWLEIIMLVLMPIFVGFKLLKITLKIVKQIKIGKTVFKIIHKIKK
;
A
#
# COMPACT_ATOMS: atom_id res chain seq x y z
N MET A 1 -0.91 23.38 39.27
CA MET A 1 -0.87 23.93 37.91
C MET A 1 0.43 23.46 37.30
N GLU A 2 0.40 22.39 36.52
CA GLU A 2 1.58 21.91 35.80
C GLU A 2 1.12 21.68 34.36
N GLY A 3 1.31 22.72 33.55
CA GLY A 3 0.97 22.70 32.14
C GLY A 3 1.97 21.82 31.44
N ASN A 4 1.53 20.63 31.00
CA ASN A 4 2.27 19.81 30.05
C ASN A 4 2.49 20.63 28.77
N GLU A 5 3.70 21.19 28.62
CA GLU A 5 4.12 21.80 27.36
C GLU A 5 4.02 20.76 26.24
N PRO A 6 3.45 21.11 25.08
CA PRO A 6 3.41 20.18 23.96
C PRO A 6 4.85 19.87 23.53
N SER A 7 5.25 18.60 23.62
CA SER A 7 6.60 18.12 23.30
C SER A 7 7.07 18.68 21.96
N LYS A 8 8.04 19.61 21.99
CA LYS A 8 8.70 20.14 20.79
C LYS A 8 9.57 19.05 20.19
N VAL A 9 9.00 18.25 19.28
CA VAL A 9 9.79 17.37 18.42
C VAL A 9 10.81 18.25 17.67
N PRO A 10 12.13 17.98 17.78
CA PRO A 10 13.16 18.77 17.11
C PRO A 10 12.94 18.76 15.60
N ASN A 11 13.08 19.92 14.95
CA ASN A 11 12.88 20.06 13.49
C ASN A 11 13.72 19.05 12.68
N SER A 12 14.91 18.68 13.17
CA SER A 12 15.78 17.68 12.55
C SER A 12 15.15 16.29 12.48
N VAL A 13 14.45 15.86 13.54
CA VAL A 13 13.82 14.54 13.61
C VAL A 13 12.66 14.46 12.60
N LYS A 14 11.87 15.53 12.49
CA LYS A 14 10.78 15.60 11.52
C LYS A 14 11.29 15.45 10.09
N ASN A 15 12.36 16.17 9.75
CA ASN A 15 12.93 16.11 8.41
C ASN A 15 13.46 14.70 8.07
N ILE A 16 14.15 14.04 9.00
CA ILE A 16 14.65 12.67 8.80
C ILE A 16 13.49 11.70 8.53
N VAL A 17 12.40 11.80 9.30
CA VAL A 17 11.21 10.97 9.12
C VAL A 17 10.60 11.18 7.74
N SER A 18 10.40 12.44 7.32
CA SER A 18 9.82 12.75 6.02
C SER A 18 10.71 12.28 4.85
N TYR A 19 12.03 12.47 4.93
CA TYR A 19 12.96 11.95 3.92
C TYR A 19 12.98 10.43 3.87
N SER A 20 12.93 9.78 5.04
CA SER A 20 12.91 8.32 5.13
C SER A 20 11.64 7.76 4.49
N ALA A 21 10.48 8.37 4.77
CA ALA A 21 9.21 8.01 4.13
C ALA A 21 9.27 8.21 2.61
N PHE A 22 9.86 9.31 2.14
CA PHE A 22 10.02 9.58 0.71
C PHE A 22 10.89 8.52 0.01
N VAL A 23 12.02 8.16 0.60
CA VAL A 23 12.90 7.09 0.06
C VAL A 23 12.16 5.76 0.02
N LEU A 24 11.44 5.40 1.09
CA LEU A 24 10.65 4.16 1.13
C LEU A 24 9.57 4.15 0.05
N VAL A 25 8.88 5.27 -0.20
CA VAL A 25 7.88 5.38 -1.27
C VAL A 25 8.51 5.16 -2.64
N ILE A 26 9.70 5.72 -2.91
CA ILE A 26 10.41 5.49 -4.18
C ILE A 26 10.76 4.01 -4.34
N VAL A 27 11.34 3.39 -3.30
CA VAL A 27 11.69 1.96 -3.31
C VAL A 27 10.46 1.10 -3.56
N TYR A 28 9.35 1.41 -2.88
CA TYR A 28 8.08 0.71 -3.05
C TYR A 28 7.53 0.86 -4.47
N LEU A 29 7.56 2.06 -5.06
CA LEU A 29 7.08 2.31 -6.43
C LEU A 29 7.90 1.53 -7.46
N VAL A 30 9.22 1.55 -7.36
CA VAL A 30 10.11 0.78 -8.25
C VAL A 30 9.80 -0.72 -8.11
N GLY A 31 9.62 -1.20 -6.89
CA GLY A 31 9.29 -2.61 -6.68
C GLY A 31 7.90 -2.99 -7.20
N LEU A 32 6.93 -2.09 -7.10
CA LEU A 32 5.59 -2.29 -7.64
C LEU A 32 5.56 -2.31 -9.16
N ILE A 33 6.37 -1.47 -9.82
CA ILE A 33 6.59 -1.51 -11.27
C ILE A 33 7.14 -2.86 -11.71
N ASN A 34 8.14 -3.37 -10.98
CA ASN A 34 8.72 -4.67 -11.27
C ASN A 34 7.72 -5.82 -11.06
N LEU A 35 6.87 -5.74 -10.02
CA LEU A 35 5.84 -6.74 -9.75
C LEU A 35 4.74 -6.74 -10.82
N GLU A 36 4.30 -5.57 -11.26
CA GLU A 36 3.24 -5.38 -12.25
C GLU A 36 3.78 -5.24 -13.68
N TYR A 37 4.99 -5.74 -13.98
CA TYR A 37 5.68 -5.56 -15.25
C TYR A 37 4.80 -5.85 -16.49
N LYS A 38 3.93 -6.87 -16.42
CA LYS A 38 2.97 -7.21 -17.49
C LYS A 38 1.92 -6.13 -17.73
N ALA A 39 1.45 -5.45 -16.69
CA ALA A 39 0.47 -4.37 -16.81
C ALA A 39 1.06 -3.13 -17.51
N ILE A 40 2.39 -2.99 -17.49
CA ILE A 40 3.16 -1.89 -18.09
C ILE A 40 3.68 -2.28 -19.49
N GLY A 41 3.34 -3.48 -19.98
CA GLY A 41 3.72 -3.97 -21.30
C GLY A 41 5.12 -4.57 -21.39
N LEU A 42 5.77 -4.87 -20.26
CA LEU A 42 7.07 -5.55 -20.25
C LEU A 42 6.88 -7.07 -20.37
N GLU A 43 7.74 -7.72 -21.14
CA GLU A 43 7.72 -9.18 -21.33
C GLU A 43 8.34 -9.93 -20.16
N HIS A 44 9.33 -9.31 -19.50
CA HIS A 44 10.07 -9.89 -18.37
C HIS A 44 10.24 -8.86 -17.24
N PRO A 45 10.26 -9.30 -15.97
CA PRO A 45 10.55 -8.41 -14.85
C PRO A 45 12.05 -8.07 -14.81
N PHE A 46 12.39 -6.89 -14.29
CA PHE A 46 13.78 -6.47 -14.09
C PHE A 46 14.49 -7.27 -12.98
N LEU A 47 13.75 -7.63 -11.93
CA LEU A 47 14.21 -8.48 -10.83
C LEU A 47 13.32 -9.71 -10.72
N THR A 48 13.93 -10.86 -10.41
CA THR A 48 13.22 -12.12 -10.20
C THR A 48 12.17 -11.97 -9.10
N ILE A 49 10.91 -12.21 -9.46
CA ILE A 49 9.79 -12.15 -8.51
C ILE A 49 9.73 -13.48 -7.77
N THR A 50 10.25 -13.51 -6.55
CA THR A 50 10.14 -14.64 -5.61
C THR A 50 9.14 -14.31 -4.50
N ASP A 51 8.63 -15.29 -3.76
CA ASP A 51 7.72 -15.05 -2.62
C ASP A 51 8.32 -14.08 -1.58
N ASN A 52 9.63 -14.18 -1.32
CA ASN A 52 10.35 -13.25 -0.45
C ASN A 52 10.30 -11.80 -0.95
N TYR A 53 10.29 -11.58 -2.27
CA TYR A 53 10.23 -10.25 -2.86
C TYR A 53 8.88 -9.59 -2.59
N VAL A 54 7.79 -10.35 -2.72
CA VAL A 54 6.43 -9.88 -2.42
C VAL A 54 6.31 -9.55 -0.93
N LEU A 55 6.83 -10.42 -0.06
CA LEU A 55 6.82 -10.20 1.38
C LEU A 55 7.59 -8.94 1.78
N ILE A 56 8.79 -8.71 1.20
CA ILE A 56 9.57 -7.49 1.44
C ILE A 56 8.78 -6.24 1.02
N LEU A 57 8.10 -6.28 -0.13
CA LEU A 57 7.28 -5.15 -0.58
C LEU A 57 6.10 -4.88 0.34
N ASP A 58 5.43 -5.93 0.84
CA ASP A 58 4.35 -5.77 1.82
C ASP A 58 4.87 -5.18 3.14
N VAL A 59 6.05 -5.61 3.62
CA VAL A 59 6.68 -5.03 4.82
C VAL A 59 7.00 -3.55 4.61
N ILE A 60 7.59 -3.20 3.46
CA ILE A 60 7.89 -1.79 3.10
C ILE A 60 6.60 -0.97 3.05
N PHE A 61 5.54 -1.51 2.43
CA PHE A 61 4.23 -0.86 2.38
C PHE A 61 3.70 -0.55 3.78
N TRP A 62 3.67 -1.55 4.67
CA TRP A 62 3.20 -1.36 6.04
C TRP A 62 4.09 -0.40 6.84
N ALA A 63 5.39 -0.38 6.58
CA ALA A 63 6.31 0.60 7.17
C ALA A 63 5.97 2.04 6.73
N ILE A 64 5.67 2.27 5.45
CA ILE A 64 5.24 3.58 4.93
C ILE A 64 3.92 4.01 5.58
N VAL A 65 2.93 3.11 5.63
CA VAL A 65 1.64 3.38 6.26
C VAL A 65 1.82 3.74 7.74
N GLY A 66 2.65 2.99 8.47
CA GLY A 66 2.97 3.28 9.86
C GLY A 66 3.64 4.64 10.04
N LEU A 67 4.66 4.95 9.24
CA LEU A 67 5.37 6.24 9.25
C LEU A 67 4.42 7.41 9.02
N PHE A 68 3.60 7.35 7.96
CA PHE A 68 2.64 8.40 7.67
C PHE A 68 1.56 8.51 8.74
N SER A 69 1.06 7.40 9.28
CA SER A 69 0.08 7.43 10.37
C SER A 69 0.62 8.15 11.60
N VAL A 70 1.86 7.85 12.00
CA VAL A 70 2.52 8.48 13.14
C VAL A 70 2.76 9.97 12.87
N GLU A 71 3.25 10.34 11.68
CA GLU A 71 3.48 11.74 11.31
C GLU A 71 2.18 12.56 11.30
N LEU A 72 1.10 12.00 10.77
CA LEU A 72 -0.22 12.61 10.78
C LEU A 72 -0.76 12.76 12.20
N PHE A 73 -0.60 11.72 13.03
CA PHE A 73 -1.09 11.71 14.40
C PHE A 73 -0.37 12.77 15.25
N ILE A 74 0.95 12.86 15.15
CA ILE A 74 1.73 13.93 15.81
C ILE A 74 1.27 15.31 15.32
N SER A 75 1.01 15.45 14.02
CA SER A 75 0.53 16.71 13.43
C SER A 75 -0.87 17.08 13.94
N TYR A 76 -1.75 16.10 14.12
CA TYR A 76 -3.08 16.30 14.70
C TYR A 76 -3.01 16.78 16.15
N LEU A 77 -2.16 16.14 16.97
CA LEU A 77 -1.95 16.51 18.37
C LEU A 77 -1.42 17.95 18.53
N LYS A 78 -0.67 18.47 17.53
CA LYS A 78 -0.17 19.85 17.54
C LYS A 78 -1.24 20.88 17.19
N VAL A 79 -2.12 20.57 16.23
CA VAL A 79 -3.17 21.51 15.80
C VAL A 79 -4.33 21.53 16.80
N ARG A 80 -4.68 20.38 17.41
CA ARG A 80 -5.84 20.20 18.34
C ARG A 80 -7.21 20.67 17.80
N ASN A 81 -7.29 21.06 16.54
CA ASN A 81 -8.51 21.46 15.85
C ASN A 81 -8.71 20.60 14.60
N SER A 82 -9.73 19.74 14.62
CA SER A 82 -9.99 18.78 13.55
C SER A 82 -10.30 19.44 12.20
N LYS A 83 -11.00 20.59 12.18
CA LYS A 83 -11.36 21.27 10.92
C LYS A 83 -10.14 21.85 10.22
N GLU A 84 -9.28 22.53 10.98
CA GLU A 84 -8.04 23.10 10.42
C GLU A 84 -7.04 22.02 10.03
N PHE A 85 -6.95 20.95 10.83
CA PHE A 85 -6.13 19.80 10.51
C PHE A 85 -6.55 19.13 9.21
N LEU A 86 -7.85 18.85 9.04
CA LEU A 86 -8.39 18.30 7.79
C LEU A 86 -8.06 19.19 6.60
N ARG A 87 -8.27 20.51 6.71
CA ARG A 87 -7.99 21.44 5.60
C ARG A 87 -6.49 21.50 5.25
N LYS A 88 -5.61 21.37 6.24
CA LYS A 88 -4.16 21.46 6.06
C LYS A 88 -3.54 20.16 5.57
N TYR A 89 -4.03 19.00 6.04
CA TYR A 89 -3.47 17.68 5.80
C TYR A 89 -4.38 16.76 4.96
N TRP A 90 -5.33 17.34 4.22
CA TRP A 90 -6.34 16.57 3.48
C TRP A 90 -5.72 15.58 2.49
N LEU A 91 -4.62 15.96 1.83
CA LEU A 91 -3.96 15.14 0.83
C LEU A 91 -3.28 13.91 1.46
N GLU A 92 -2.57 14.10 2.57
CA GLU A 92 -1.95 12.99 3.29
C GLU A 92 -3.00 12.05 3.90
N ILE A 93 -4.11 12.59 4.42
CA ILE A 93 -5.24 11.79 4.91
C ILE A 93 -5.82 10.93 3.78
N ILE A 94 -6.10 11.53 2.61
CA ILE A 94 -6.60 10.79 1.45
C ILE A 94 -5.62 9.69 1.05
N MET A 95 -4.33 10.00 0.96
CA MET A 95 -3.31 9.03 0.56
C MET A 95 -3.20 7.87 1.56
N LEU A 96 -3.26 8.16 2.87
CA LEU A 96 -3.22 7.16 3.93
C LEU A 96 -4.43 6.22 3.89
N VAL A 97 -5.61 6.74 3.56
CA VAL A 97 -6.84 5.95 3.43
C VAL A 97 -6.86 5.16 2.11
N LEU A 98 -6.39 5.76 1.01
CA LEU A 98 -6.37 5.11 -0.31
C LEU A 98 -5.39 3.94 -0.38
N MET A 99 -4.24 4.02 0.29
CA MET A 99 -3.21 2.97 0.29
C MET A 99 -3.76 1.57 0.64
N PRO A 100 -4.41 1.34 1.80
CA PRO A 100 -4.96 0.04 2.15
C PRO A 100 -6.12 -0.38 1.24
N ILE A 101 -6.90 0.58 0.72
CA ILE A 101 -7.93 0.31 -0.29
C ILE A 101 -7.29 -0.24 -1.58
N PHE A 102 -6.14 0.33 -2.00
CA PHE A 102 -5.39 -0.13 -3.17
C PHE A 102 -4.90 -1.57 -3.01
N VAL A 103 -4.43 -1.95 -1.81
CA VAL A 103 -4.06 -3.33 -1.49
C VAL A 103 -5.28 -4.25 -1.49
N GLY A 104 -6.41 -3.81 -0.94
CA GLY A 104 -7.69 -4.51 -1.01
C GLY A 104 -8.15 -4.77 -2.45
N PHE A 105 -7.95 -3.80 -3.35
CA PHE A 105 -8.23 -3.96 -4.78
C PHE A 105 -7.33 -4.99 -5.47
N LYS A 106 -6.07 -5.12 -5.06
CA LYS A 106 -5.16 -6.19 -5.53
C LYS A 106 -5.71 -7.57 -5.17
N LEU A 107 -6.17 -7.74 -3.92
CA LEU A 107 -6.82 -8.98 -3.48
C LEU A 107 -8.10 -9.28 -4.28
N LEU A 108 -8.90 -8.25 -4.57
CA LEU A 108 -10.10 -8.39 -5.39
C LEU A 108 -9.77 -8.92 -6.80
N LYS A 109 -8.72 -8.41 -7.44
CA LYS A 109 -8.25 -8.91 -8.75
C LYS A 109 -7.80 -10.37 -8.69
N ILE A 110 -7.10 -10.77 -7.62
CA ILE A 110 -6.72 -12.18 -7.37
C ILE A 110 -7.98 -13.04 -7.26
N THR A 111 -8.94 -12.66 -6.43
CA THR A 111 -10.17 -13.42 -6.20
C THR A 111 -10.98 -13.56 -7.48
N LEU A 112 -11.09 -12.48 -8.28
CA LEU A 112 -11.78 -12.52 -9.56
C LEU A 112 -11.10 -13.45 -10.58
N LYS A 113 -9.76 -13.51 -10.61
CA LYS A 113 -9.03 -14.47 -11.45
C LYS A 113 -9.30 -15.91 -11.02
N ILE A 114 -9.25 -16.19 -9.72
CA ILE A 114 -9.53 -17.52 -9.15
C ILE A 114 -10.96 -17.95 -9.48
N VAL A 115 -11.95 -17.08 -9.26
CA VAL A 115 -13.36 -17.36 -9.58
C VAL A 115 -13.56 -17.64 -11.08
N LYS A 116 -12.90 -16.88 -11.96
CA LYS A 116 -12.93 -17.13 -13.42
C LYS A 116 -12.32 -18.49 -13.77
N GLN A 117 -11.16 -18.83 -13.21
CA GLN A 117 -10.50 -20.12 -13.44
C GLN A 117 -11.37 -21.29 -12.96
N ILE A 118 -12.00 -21.19 -11.78
CA ILE A 118 -12.93 -22.21 -11.27
C ILE A 118 -14.14 -22.38 -12.19
N LYS A 119 -14.71 -21.27 -12.70
CA LYS A 119 -15.83 -21.34 -13.65
C LYS A 119 -15.42 -22.05 -14.95
N ILE A 120 -14.26 -21.72 -15.51
CA ILE A 120 -13.74 -22.36 -16.72
C ILE A 120 -13.45 -23.85 -16.46
N GLY A 121 -12.85 -24.20 -15.33
CA GLY A 121 -12.60 -25.58 -14.93
C GLY A 121 -13.88 -26.41 -14.83
N LYS A 122 -14.94 -25.88 -14.21
CA LYS A 122 -16.26 -26.55 -14.16
C LYS A 122 -16.88 -26.76 -15.54
N THR A 123 -16.71 -25.79 -16.45
CA THR A 123 -17.20 -25.90 -17.83
C THR A 123 -16.42 -26.95 -18.62
N VAL A 124 -15.09 -26.95 -18.54
CA VAL A 124 -14.23 -27.95 -19.18
C VAL A 124 -14.52 -29.35 -18.65
N PHE A 125 -14.70 -29.51 -17.33
CA PHE A 125 -15.06 -30.80 -16.72
C PHE A 125 -16.42 -31.32 -17.23
N LYS A 126 -17.42 -30.44 -17.35
CA LYS A 126 -18.73 -30.82 -17.93
C LYS A 126 -18.61 -31.26 -19.38
N ILE A 127 -17.81 -30.59 -20.19
CA ILE A 127 -17.61 -30.93 -21.61
C ILE A 127 -16.90 -32.28 -21.74
N ILE A 128 -15.81 -32.49 -21.00
CA ILE A 128 -15.06 -33.77 -21.01
C ILE A 128 -15.95 -34.92 -20.54
N HIS A 129 -16.74 -34.71 -19.48
CA HIS A 129 -17.68 -35.73 -19.01
C HIS A 129 -18.77 -36.07 -20.05
N LYS A 130 -19.21 -35.08 -20.84
CA LYS A 130 -20.16 -35.28 -21.94
C LYS A 130 -19.56 -35.99 -23.16
N ILE A 131 -18.25 -35.89 -23.37
CA ILE A 131 -17.53 -36.55 -24.47
C ILE A 131 -17.13 -37.99 -24.09
N LYS A 132 -16.91 -38.25 -22.79
CA LYS A 132 -16.52 -39.58 -22.28
C LYS A 132 -17.71 -40.52 -22.05
N LYS A 133 -18.94 -40.03 -22.17
CA LYS A 133 -20.20 -40.79 -22.07
C LYS A 133 -20.79 -40.97 -23.46
#